data_AF-A0A955HFZ3-F1
#
_entry.id   AF-A0A955HFZ3-F1
#
_cell.length_a   1.000
_cell.length_b   1.000
_cell.length_c   1.000
_cell.angle_alpha   90.00
_cell.angle_beta   90.00
_cell.angle_gamma   90.00
#
_symmetry.space_group_name_H-M   'P 1'
#
loop_
_entity.id
_entity.type
_entity.pdbx_description
1 polymer ?
#
loop_
_entity_poly.entity_id
_entity_poly.type
_entity_poly.pdbx_seq_one_letter_code
_entity_poly.pdbx_strand_id
1 'polypeptide(L)'
;MWAIGTGKTATAEDVEEMRIYIHKVLAEIFGRNAAIKVRIIYGGSVKPDNARKLYIEGGVNGFLVGGASLKTDSFTSIINSTK
;
A
#
# COMPACT_ATOMS: atom_id res chain seq x y z
N MET A 1 -11.04 2.40 -3.61
CA MET A 1 -12.51 2.58 -3.64
C MET A 1 -13.22 1.47 -4.38
N TRP A 2 -12.84 1.13 -5.62
CA TRP A 2 -13.54 0.12 -6.44
C TRP A 2 -13.69 -1.27 -5.79
N ALA A 3 -12.76 -1.65 -4.91
CA ALA A 3 -12.77 -2.93 -4.20
C ALA A 3 -13.55 -2.92 -2.86
N ILE A 4 -14.05 -1.77 -2.40
CA ILE A 4 -14.74 -1.66 -1.11
C ILE A 4 -16.15 -2.27 -1.22
N GLY A 5 -16.48 -3.21 -0.33
CA GLY A 5 -17.79 -3.85 -0.28
C GLY A 5 -18.05 -4.90 -1.38
N THR A 6 -17.07 -5.20 -2.24
CA THR A 6 -17.23 -6.17 -3.34
C THR A 6 -16.67 -7.55 -3.05
N GLY A 7 -16.00 -7.72 -1.91
CA GLY A 7 -15.26 -8.95 -1.56
C GLY A 7 -13.96 -9.14 -2.36
N LYS A 8 -13.68 -8.28 -3.34
CA LYS A 8 -12.42 -8.27 -4.09
C LYS A 8 -11.34 -7.54 -3.30
N THR A 9 -10.10 -7.98 -3.44
CA THR A 9 -8.92 -7.31 -2.90
C THR A 9 -7.98 -7.00 -4.06
N ALA A 10 -7.39 -5.81 -4.08
CA ALA A 10 -6.40 -5.48 -5.10
C ALA A 10 -5.20 -6.42 -4.99
N THR A 11 -4.65 -6.82 -6.12
CA THR A 11 -3.44 -7.65 -6.15
C THR A 11 -2.19 -6.80 -5.88
N ALA A 12 -1.02 -7.43 -5.72
CA ALA A 12 0.22 -6.69 -5.56
C ALA A 12 0.57 -5.91 -6.83
N GLU A 13 0.26 -6.47 -7.98
CA GLU A 13 0.45 -5.88 -9.30
C GLU A 13 -0.44 -4.63 -9.47
N ASP A 14 -1.72 -4.69 -9.06
CA ASP A 14 -2.61 -3.52 -9.03
C ASP A 14 -2.02 -2.37 -8.19
N VAL A 15 -1.36 -2.73 -7.08
CA VAL A 15 -0.75 -1.77 -6.15
C VAL A 15 0.53 -1.17 -6.73
N GLU A 16 1.37 -1.99 -7.36
CA GLU A 16 2.57 -1.53 -8.05
C GLU A 16 2.23 -0.57 -9.19
N GLU A 17 1.27 -0.93 -10.04
CA GLU A 17 0.82 -0.12 -11.17
C GLU A 17 0.40 1.27 -10.70
N MET A 18 -0.48 1.33 -9.68
CA MET A 18 -0.94 2.59 -9.14
C MET A 18 0.17 3.39 -8.46
N ARG A 19 1.11 2.73 -7.78
CA ARG A 19 2.27 3.40 -7.18
C ARG A 19 3.15 4.05 -8.25
N ILE A 20 3.45 3.34 -9.34
CA ILE A 20 4.24 3.85 -10.46
C ILE A 20 3.53 5.05 -11.09
N TYR A 21 2.22 4.94 -11.31
CA TYR A 21 1.42 6.02 -11.87
C TYR A 21 1.43 7.27 -10.98
N ILE A 22 1.26 7.13 -9.67
CA ILE A 22 1.34 8.27 -8.72
C ILE A 22 2.73 8.92 -8.77
N HIS A 23 3.82 8.15 -8.76
CA HIS A 23 5.17 8.72 -8.88
C HIS A 23 5.39 9.44 -10.21
N LYS A 24 4.84 8.93 -11.31
CA LYS A 24 4.88 9.60 -12.62
C LYS A 24 4.23 10.98 -12.53
N VAL A 25 3.00 11.06 -12.01
CA VAL A 25 2.28 12.33 -11.85
C VAL A 25 3.04 13.30 -10.93
N LEU A 26 3.58 12.81 -9.82
CA LEU A 26 4.39 13.64 -8.92
C LEU A 26 5.67 14.16 -9.60
N ALA A 27 6.30 13.34 -10.45
CA ALA A 27 7.50 13.75 -11.19
C ALA A 27 7.20 14.80 -12.25
N GLU A 28 6.03 14.74 -12.89
CA GLU A 28 5.56 15.75 -13.85
C GLU A 28 5.30 17.11 -13.19
N ILE A 29 4.76 17.12 -11.96
CA ILE A 29 4.39 18.37 -11.26
C ILE A 29 5.57 18.97 -10.49
N PHE A 30 6.34 18.14 -9.80
CA PHE A 30 7.34 18.59 -8.81
C PHE A 30 8.79 18.19 -9.18
N GLY A 31 8.98 17.49 -10.31
CA GLY A 31 10.27 16.96 -10.70
C GLY A 31 10.64 15.65 -10.01
N ARG A 32 11.52 14.87 -10.68
CA ARG A 32 11.90 13.51 -10.27
C ARG A 32 12.47 13.42 -8.85
N ASN A 33 13.27 14.41 -8.44
CA ASN A 33 13.93 14.43 -7.13
C ASN A 33 12.95 14.60 -5.97
N ALA A 34 11.86 15.34 -6.18
CA ALA A 34 10.80 15.47 -5.19
C ALA A 34 9.94 14.19 -5.18
N ALA A 35 9.56 13.70 -6.37
CA ALA A 35 8.70 12.53 -6.52
C ALA A 35 9.25 11.28 -5.85
N ILE A 36 10.55 10.99 -5.97
CA ILE A 36 11.17 9.79 -5.38
C ILE A 36 11.22 9.81 -3.85
N LYS A 37 11.13 10.99 -3.23
CA LYS A 37 11.14 11.14 -1.76
C LYS A 37 9.76 10.99 -1.13
N VAL A 38 8.70 11.08 -1.94
CA VAL A 38 7.33 10.94 -1.44
C VAL A 38 7.06 9.47 -1.12
N ARG A 39 6.66 9.21 0.13
CA ARG A 39 6.20 7.88 0.54
C ARG A 39 4.77 7.66 0.07
N ILE A 40 4.54 6.55 -0.63
CA ILE A 40 3.22 6.11 -1.06
C ILE A 40 2.81 4.93 -0.18
N ILE A 41 1.67 5.04 0.49
CA ILE A 41 1.11 3.99 1.34
C ILE A 41 -0.12 3.37 0.68
N TYR A 42 -0.34 2.08 0.87
CA TYR A 42 -1.55 1.40 0.40
C TYR A 42 -2.65 1.43 1.47
N GLY A 43 -3.83 1.94 1.10
CA GLY A 43 -4.98 2.10 2.00
C GLY A 43 -6.16 1.16 1.74
N GLY A 44 -5.95 0.08 0.99
CA GLY A 44 -7.00 -0.92 0.74
C GLY A 44 -7.11 -1.97 1.85
N SER A 45 -7.58 -3.17 1.48
CA SER A 45 -7.77 -4.29 2.41
C SER A 45 -6.42 -4.92 2.78
N VAL A 46 -5.80 -4.42 3.85
CA VAL A 46 -4.55 -4.95 4.41
C VAL A 46 -4.86 -5.90 5.56
N LYS A 47 -4.28 -7.09 5.51
CA LYS A 47 -4.42 -8.17 6.49
C LYS A 47 -3.04 -8.81 6.74
N PRO A 48 -2.84 -9.52 7.86
CA PRO A 48 -1.56 -10.18 8.15
C PRO A 48 -1.07 -11.12 7.04
N ASP A 49 -1.98 -11.81 6.35
CA ASP A 49 -1.68 -12.78 5.30
C ASP A 49 -1.20 -12.15 3.98
N ASN A 50 -1.61 -10.92 3.67
CA ASN A 50 -1.28 -10.24 2.42
C ASN A 50 -0.27 -9.09 2.57
N ALA A 51 -0.08 -8.56 3.78
CA ALA A 51 0.68 -7.34 4.01
C ALA A 51 2.13 -7.46 3.52
N ARG A 52 2.81 -8.60 3.74
CA ARG A 52 4.19 -8.79 3.28
C ARG A 52 4.29 -8.76 1.74
N LYS A 53 3.34 -9.40 1.06
CA LYS A 53 3.27 -9.43 -0.41
C LYS A 53 3.04 -8.03 -0.97
N LEU A 54 2.06 -7.31 -0.42
CA LEU A 54 1.76 -5.93 -0.83
C LEU A 54 2.94 -4.98 -0.59
N TYR A 55 3.69 -5.17 0.49
CA TYR A 55 4.86 -4.34 0.79
C TYR A 55 6.02 -4.58 -0.19
N ILE A 56 6.37 -5.85 -0.43
CA ILE A 56 7.49 -6.20 -1.31
C ILE A 56 7.11 -6.01 -2.78
N GLU A 57 6.09 -6.73 -3.25
CA GLU A 57 5.75 -6.81 -4.67
C GLU A 57 5.00 -5.55 -5.11
N GLY A 58 4.10 -5.01 -4.28
CA GLY A 58 3.46 -3.73 -4.56
C GLY A 58 4.40 -2.52 -4.42
N GLY A 59 5.57 -2.71 -3.79
CA GLY A 59 6.60 -1.69 -3.62
C GLY A 59 6.18 -0.47 -2.79
N VAL A 60 5.09 -0.55 -2.04
CA VAL A 60 4.59 0.57 -1.23
C VAL A 60 5.41 0.78 0.03
N ASN A 61 5.40 2.00 0.54
CA ASN A 61 6.21 2.43 1.68
C ASN A 61 5.49 2.26 3.03
N GLY A 62 4.37 1.54 3.05
CA GLY A 62 3.59 1.29 4.25
C GLY A 62 2.10 1.17 3.98
N PHE A 63 1.31 1.18 5.05
CA PHE A 63 -0.12 0.91 5.00
C PHE A 63 -0.93 1.94 5.78
N LEU A 64 -2.11 2.26 5.25
CA LEU A 64 -3.20 2.91 6.00
C LEU A 64 -4.25 1.84 6.30
N VAL A 65 -4.19 1.28 7.51
CA VAL A 65 -4.92 0.06 7.88
C VAL A 65 -6.27 0.40 8.53
N GLY A 66 -7.36 -0.11 7.97
CA GLY A 66 -8.70 -0.03 8.54
C GLY A 66 -8.93 -1.06 9.66
N GLY A 67 -9.99 -1.88 9.54
CA GLY A 67 -10.45 -2.78 10.62
C GLY A 67 -9.41 -3.76 11.18
N ALA A 68 -8.40 -4.17 10.40
CA ALA A 68 -7.32 -5.03 10.87
C ALA A 68 -6.40 -4.37 11.92
N SER A 69 -6.46 -3.04 12.07
CA SER A 69 -5.76 -2.29 13.11
C SER A 69 -6.42 -2.38 14.49
N LEU A 70 -7.69 -2.78 14.58
CA LEU A 70 -8.45 -2.82 15.83
C LEU A 70 -8.13 -4.03 16.72
N LYS A 71 -7.31 -4.96 16.24
CA LYS A 71 -6.85 -6.14 16.98
C LYS A 71 -5.33 -6.11 17.09
N THR A 72 -4.81 -6.15 18.32
CA THR A 72 -3.37 -6.02 18.61
C THR A 72 -2.51 -7.00 17.83
N ASP A 73 -2.86 -8.28 17.83
CA ASP A 73 -2.07 -9.33 17.15
C ASP A 73 -2.03 -9.12 15.63
N SER A 74 -3.18 -8.75 15.05
CA SER A 74 -3.30 -8.45 13.63
C SER A 74 -2.47 -7.23 13.25
N PHE A 75 -2.61 -6.13 14.00
CA PHE A 75 -1.89 -4.89 13.72
C PHE A 75 -0.38 -5.06 13.89
N THR A 76 0.06 -5.75 14.94
CA THR A 76 1.48 -6.07 15.18
C THR A 76 2.06 -6.93 14.06
N SER A 77 1.30 -7.90 13.55
CA SER A 77 1.71 -8.71 12.41
C SER A 77 1.91 -7.87 11.14
N ILE A 78 1.00 -6.92 10.88
CA ILE A 78 1.11 -5.98 9.74
C ILE A 78 2.32 -5.04 9.91
N ILE A 79 2.60 -4.54 11.11
CA ILE A 79 3.79 -3.71 11.37
C ILE A 79 5.06 -4.52 11.11
N ASN A 80 5.11 -5.77 11.55
CA ASN A 80 6.27 -6.63 11.34
C ASN A 80 6.47 -7.02 9.86
N SER A 81 5.44 -6.94 9.02
CA SER A 81 5.58 -7.22 7.59
C SER A 81 6.24 -6.11 6.80
N THR A 82 6.41 -4.92 7.37
CA THR A 82 7.08 -3.76 6.74
C THR A 82 8.51 -3.55 7.24
N LYS A 83 9.06 -4.51 7.98
CA LYS A 83 10.45 -4.52 8.42
C LYS A 83 11.38 -5.07 7.34
#